data_AF-A0A2R6HHY6-F1
#
_entry.id   AF-A0A2R6HHY6-F1
#
_cell.length_a   1.000
_cell.length_b   1.000
_cell.length_c   1.000
_cell.angle_alpha   90.00
_cell.angle_beta   90.00
_cell.angle_gamma   90.00
#
_symmetry.space_group_name_H-M   'P 1'
#
loop_
_entity.id
_entity.type
_entity.pdbx_description
1 polymer ?
#
loop_
_entity_poly.entity_id
_entity_poly.type
_entity_poly.pdbx_seq_one_letter_code
_entity_poly.pdbx_strand_id
1 'polypeptide(L)' 'MPESINESDNVELTDDDLENKSKGQLIKVAGQLRDRRNE' A
#
# COMPACT_ATOMS: atom_id res chain seq x y z
N MET A 1 7.56 8.75 20.08
CA MET A 1 6.56 9.03 19.04
C MET A 1 6.83 8.04 17.94
N PRO A 2 5.83 7.33 17.37
CA PRO A 2 6.10 6.53 16.17
C PRO A 2 6.78 7.46 15.18
N GLU A 3 7.92 7.03 14.63
CA GLU A 3 8.62 7.79 13.59
C GLU A 3 7.58 8.16 12.53
N SER A 4 7.52 9.44 12.17
CA SER A 4 6.53 9.95 11.24
C SER A 4 6.56 9.08 9.98
N ILE A 5 5.45 8.40 9.69
CA ILE A 5 5.31 7.56 8.50
C ILE A 5 5.68 8.42 7.29
N ASN A 6 6.71 8.02 6.54
CA ASN A 6 7.10 8.73 5.34
C ASN A 6 6.06 8.48 4.26
N GLU A 7 5.28 9.52 3.96
CA GLU A 7 4.20 9.43 2.96
C GLU A 7 4.71 9.10 1.56
N SER A 8 6.00 9.33 1.29
CA SER A 8 6.65 8.93 0.03
C SER A 8 6.65 7.42 -0.19
N ASP A 9 6.55 6.63 0.89
CA ASP A 9 6.51 5.16 0.85
C ASP A 9 5.10 4.62 0.62
N ASN A 10 4.09 5.50 0.67
CA ASN A 10 2.72 5.12 0.38
C ASN A 10 2.58 4.62 -1.06
N VAL A 11 1.68 3.67 -1.24
CA VAL A 11 1.26 3.19 -2.55
C VAL A 11 -0.15 3.71 -2.76
N GLU A 12 -0.34 4.45 -3.86
CA GLU A 12 -1.62 5.04 -4.20
C GLU A 12 -2.65 3.93 -4.48
N LEU A 13 -3.87 4.14 -3.99
CA LEU A 13 -4.97 3.21 -4.18
C LEU A 13 -6.24 4.02 -4.43
N THR A 14 -6.80 3.85 -5.62
CA THR A 14 -7.99 4.57 -6.05
C THR A 14 -9.26 3.79 -5.74
N ASP A 15 -10.42 4.45 -5.81
CA ASP A 15 -11.71 3.76 -5.66
C ASP A 15 -11.92 2.71 -6.78
N ASP A 16 -11.47 3.01 -8.00
CA ASP A 16 -11.50 2.07 -9.13
C ASP A 16 -10.66 0.81 -8.84
N ASP A 17 -9.51 0.97 -8.18
CA ASP A 17 -8.69 -0.15 -7.75
C ASP A 17 -9.41 -1.03 -6.73
N LEU A 18 -10.20 -0.44 -5.82
CA LEU A 18 -10.95 -1.19 -4.82
C LEU A 18 -12.10 -1.99 -5.45
N GLU A 19 -12.74 -1.45 -6.49
CA GLU A 19 -13.86 -2.07 -7.17
C GLU A 19 -13.42 -3.14 -8.18
N ASN A 20 -12.31 -2.90 -8.90
CA ASN A 20 -11.91 -3.73 -10.03
C ASN A 20 -10.74 -4.68 -9.74
N LYS A 21 -9.88 -4.40 -8.76
CA LYS A 21 -8.79 -5.33 -8.43
C LYS A 21 -9.33 -6.53 -7.66
N SER A 22 -8.83 -7.71 -8.04
CA SER A 22 -9.05 -8.91 -7.25
C SER A 22 -8.40 -8.79 -5.87
N LYS A 23 -8.95 -9.51 -4.89
CA LYS A 23 -8.38 -9.62 -3.54
C LYS A 23 -6.87 -9.94 -3.54
N GLY A 24 -6.42 -10.81 -4.45
CA GLY A 24 -5.01 -11.15 -4.58
C GLY A 24 -4.13 -9.99 -5.03
N GLN A 25 -4.63 -9.12 -5.91
CA GLN A 25 -3.92 -7.91 -6.34
C GLN A 25 -3.83 -6.88 -5.20
N LEU A 26 -4.90 -6.68 -4.45
CA LEU A 26 -4.90 -5.77 -3.28
C LEU A 26 -3.93 -6.25 -2.19
N ILE A 27 -3.88 -7.57 -1.93
CA ILE A 27 -2.91 -8.15 -0.99
C ILE A 27 -1.46 -7.91 -1.45
N LYS A 28 -1.18 -8.00 -2.75
CA LYS A 28 0.16 -7.70 -3.30
C LYS A 28 0.53 -6.23 -3.09
N VAL A 29 -0.40 -5.30 -3.33
CA VAL A 29 -0.18 -3.87 -3.10
C VAL A 29 0.10 -3.59 -1.62
N ALA A 30 -0.65 -4.20 -0.70
CA ALA A 30 -0.40 -4.11 0.72
C ALA A 30 0.98 -4.68 1.12
N GLY A 31 1.42 -5.78 0.48
CA GLY A 31 2.76 -6.34 0.63
C GLY A 31 3.86 -5.37 0.21
N GLN A 32 3.69 -4.72 -0.95
CA GLN A 32 4.64 -3.71 -1.45
C GLN A 32 4.76 -2.52 -0.48
N LEU A 33 3.63 -2.02 0.03
CA LEU A 33 3.63 -0.95 1.03
C LEU A 33 4.38 -1.36 2.31
N ARG A 34 4.14 -2.58 2.79
CA ARG A 34 4.82 -3.11 3.98
C ARG A 34 6.33 -3.19 3.74
N ASP A 35 6.73 -3.75 2.61
CA ASP A 35 8.15 -3.96 2.31
C ASP A 35 8.89 -2.63 2.17
N ARG A 36 8.28 -1.61 1.52
CA ARG A 36 8.84 -0.24 1.44
C ARG A 36 8.98 0.46 2.79
N ARG A 37 8.09 0.18 3.75
CA ARG A 37 8.15 0.75 5.10
C ARG A 37 9.15 0.03 6.03
N ASN A 38 9.61 -1.15 5.63
CA ASN A 38 10.56 -1.96 6.38
C ASN A 38 12.00 -1.86 5.84
N GLU A 39 12.18 -1.29 4.66
CA GLU A 39 13.48 -0.88 4.09
C GLU A 39 13.93 0.48 4.67
#